data_AF-A0A957EXS2-F1
#
_entry.id   AF-A0A957EXS2-F1
#
_cell.length_a   1.000
_cell.length_b   1.000
_cell.length_c   1.000
_cell.angle_alpha   90.00
_cell.angle_beta   90.00
_cell.angle_gamma   90.00
#
_symmetry.space_group_name_H-M   'P 1'
#
loop_
_entity.id
_entity.type
_entity.pdbx_description
1 polymer ?
#
loop_
_entity_poly.entity_id
_entity_poly.type
_entity_poly.pdbx_seq_one_letter_code
_entity_poly.pdbx_strand_id
1 'polypeptide(L)' 'MKKSRPLSDRQKGMLKYIWSYVNDNGRPPTIREIGSAVNISSTSVVNYNLQKLSEKGLLERD' A
#
# COMPACT_ATOMS: atom_id res chain seq x y z
N MET A 1 -21.38 -0.80 12.25
CA MET A 1 -20.13 -1.31 11.65
C MET A 1 -19.95 -0.67 10.28
N LYS A 2 -18.88 0.10 10.02
CA LYS A 2 -18.64 0.67 8.69
C LYS A 2 -18.42 -0.51 7.71
N LYS A 3 -19.32 -0.71 6.74
CA LYS A 3 -19.07 -1.66 5.64
C LYS A 3 -17.78 -1.23 4.95
N SER A 4 -16.71 -2.00 5.12
CA SER A 4 -15.45 -1.72 4.45
C SER A 4 -15.67 -1.99 2.95
N ARG A 5 -15.52 -0.96 2.11
CA ARG A 5 -15.61 -1.15 0.66
C ARG A 5 -14.54 -2.14 0.23
N PRO A 6 -14.78 -3.03 -0.74
CA PRO A 6 -13.75 -3.92 -1.28
C PRO A 6 -12.47 -3.15 -1.67
N LEU A 7 -11.32 -3.81 -1.57
CA LEU A 7 -10.05 -3.22 -2.03
C LEU A 7 -10.11 -2.98 -3.54
N SER A 8 -9.65 -1.81 -3.97
CA SER A 8 -9.40 -1.57 -5.39
C SER A 8 -8.22 -2.42 -5.87
N ASP A 9 -8.14 -2.70 -7.16
CA ASP A 9 -7.02 -3.49 -7.71
C ASP A 9 -5.68 -2.79 -7.50
N ARG A 10 -5.68 -1.45 -7.46
CA ARG A 10 -4.53 -0.64 -7.06
C ARG A 10 -4.11 -0.92 -5.62
N GLN A 11 -5.04 -0.93 -4.67
CA GLN A 11 -4.75 -1.25 -3.26
C GLN A 11 -4.25 -2.68 -3.09
N LYS A 12 -4.84 -3.64 -3.82
CA LYS A 12 -4.35 -5.03 -3.84
C LYS A 12 -2.93 -5.12 -4.39
N GLY A 13 -2.64 -4.40 -5.47
CA GLY A 13 -1.30 -4.32 -6.07
C GLY A 13 -0.28 -3.74 -5.10
N MET A 14 -0.63 -2.67 -4.38
CA MET A 14 0.22 -2.07 -3.36
C MET A 14 0.53 -3.06 -2.23
N LEU A 15 -0.49 -3.75 -1.68
CA LEU A 15 -0.28 -4.77 -0.64
C LEU A 15 0.63 -5.90 -1.11
N LYS A 16 0.37 -6.44 -2.31
CA LYS A 16 1.17 -7.51 -2.90
C LYS A 16 2.63 -7.09 -3.03
N TYR A 17 2.87 -5.88 -3.56
CA TYR A 17 4.21 -5.35 -3.72
C TYR A 17 4.92 -5.13 -2.38
N ILE A 18 4.24 -4.54 -1.39
CA ILE A 18 4.81 -4.31 -0.06
C ILE A 18 5.25 -5.64 0.56
N TRP A 19 4.39 -6.65 0.52
CA TRP A 19 4.69 -7.96 1.10
C TRP A 19 5.85 -8.66 0.39
N SER A 20 5.86 -8.69 -0.95
CA SER A 20 6.98 -9.27 -1.70
C SER A 20 8.28 -8.50 -1.44
N TYR A 21 8.21 -7.18 -1.39
CA TYR A 21 9.38 -6.35 -1.18
C TYR A 21 10.02 -6.58 0.19
N VAL A 22 9.20 -6.69 1.25
CA VAL A 22 9.71 -7.02 2.60
C VAL A 22 10.34 -8.40 2.62
N ASN A 23 9.71 -9.40 2.00
CA ASN A 23 10.26 -10.75 1.92
C ASN A 23 11.62 -10.78 1.21
N ASP A 24 11.76 -9.99 0.12
CA ASP A 24 12.94 -10.04 -0.73
C ASP A 24 14.08 -9.13 -0.23
N ASN A 25 13.77 -8.03 0.48
CA ASN A 25 14.75 -7.00 0.86
C ASN A 25 14.95 -6.88 2.38
N GLY A 26 14.13 -7.56 3.19
CA GLY A 26 14.20 -7.47 4.66
C GLY A 26 13.78 -6.11 5.24
N ARG A 27 13.19 -5.22 4.43
CA ARG A 27 12.70 -3.90 4.85
C ARG A 27 11.42 -3.50 4.11
N PRO A 28 10.58 -2.61 4.67
CA PRO A 28 9.46 -2.05 3.92
C PRO A 28 9.96 -1.18 2.75
N PRO A 29 9.21 -1.15 1.62
CA PRO A 29 9.49 -0.22 0.54
C PRO A 29 9.11 1.21 0.94
N THR A 30 9.78 2.18 0.33
CA THR A 30 9.47 3.60 0.44
C THR A 30 8.21 3.95 -0.36
N ILE A 31 7.59 5.09 -0.06
CA ILE A 31 6.43 5.62 -0.80
C ILE A 31 6.74 5.77 -2.30
N ARG A 32 7.99 6.14 -2.66
CA ARG A 32 8.40 6.26 -4.06
C ARG A 32 8.54 4.90 -4.73
N GLU A 33 9.15 3.91 -4.07
CA GLU A 33 9.25 2.53 -4.57
C GLU A 33 7.87 1.92 -4.82
N ILE A 34 6.94 2.10 -3.88
CA ILE A 34 5.56 1.65 -4.03
C ILE A 34 4.90 2.34 -5.22
N GLY A 35 5.03 3.67 -5.32
CA GLY A 35 4.46 4.45 -6.42
C GLY A 35 4.94 3.97 -7.79
N SER A 36 6.24 3.77 -7.95
CA SER A 36 6.83 3.23 -9.17
C SER A 36 6.30 1.82 -9.49
N ALA A 37 6.19 0.94 -8.49
CA ALA A 37 5.75 -0.44 -8.69
C ALA A 37 4.28 -0.57 -9.14
N VAL A 38 3.42 0.37 -8.72
CA VAL A 38 1.98 0.36 -9.07
C VAL A 38 1.56 1.47 -10.02
N ASN A 39 2.51 2.06 -10.76
CA ASN A 39 2.29 3.14 -11.73
C ASN A 39 1.49 4.31 -11.15
N ILE A 40 1.94 4.83 -10.00
CA ILE A 40 1.45 6.05 -9.36
C ILE A 40 2.61 7.03 -9.28
N SER A 41 2.53 8.13 -10.03
CA SER A 41 3.52 9.21 -9.98
C SER A 41 3.40 10.07 -8.73
N SER A 42 2.18 10.24 -8.20
CA SER A 42 1.92 11.12 -7.05
C SER A 42 2.11 10.38 -5.71
N THR A 43 3.10 10.81 -4.94
CA THR A 43 3.34 10.32 -3.58
C THR A 43 2.16 10.56 -2.65
N SER A 44 1.39 11.64 -2.84
CA SER A 44 0.17 11.92 -2.07
C SER A 44 -0.92 10.88 -2.33
N VAL A 45 -1.07 10.42 -3.58
CA VAL A 45 -2.01 9.34 -3.93
C VAL A 45 -1.57 8.01 -3.32
N VAL A 46 -0.26 7.72 -3.34
CA VAL A 46 0.29 6.54 -2.65
C VAL A 46 -0.03 6.61 -1.15
N ASN A 47 0.29 7.74 -0.50
CA ASN A 47 0.07 7.90 0.93
C ASN A 47 -1.41 7.78 1.31
N TYR A 48 -2.31 8.35 0.52
CA TYR A 48 -3.76 8.19 0.70
C TYR A 48 -4.18 6.71 0.65
N ASN A 49 -3.68 5.94 -0.31
CA ASN A 49 -4.00 4.52 -0.40
C ASN A 49 -3.43 3.73 0.78
N LEU A 50 -2.19 4.03 1.21
CA LEU A 50 -1.59 3.41 2.40
C LEU A 50 -2.38 3.72 3.67
N GLN A 51 -2.84 4.96 3.83
CA GLN A 51 -3.72 5.33 4.95
C GLN A 51 -5.02 4.53 4.93
N LYS A 52 -5.67 4.40 3.75
CA LYS A 52 -6.89 3.61 3.62
C LYS A 52 -6.67 2.12 3.91
N LEU A 53 -5.51 1.58 3.55
CA LEU A 53 -5.13 0.21 3.89
C LEU A 53 -4.89 0.03 5.39
N SER A 54 -4.28 1.02 6.04
CA SER A 54 -4.07 1.01 7.49
C SER A 54 -5.38 1.17 8.28
N GLU A 55 -6.29 2.06 7.86
CA GLU A 55 -7.65 2.19 8.42
C GLU A 55 -8.47 0.88 8.31
N LYS A 56 -8.09 -0.02 7.39
CA LYS A 56 -8.69 -1.34 7.22
C LYS A 56 -8.01 -2.44 8.05
N GLY A 57 -6.94 -2.12 8.79
CA GLY A 57 -6.14 -3.07 9.55
C GLY A 57 -5.25 -3.98 8.69
N LEU A 58 -4.98 -3.60 7.44
CA LEU A 58 -4.18 -4.39 6.50
C LEU A 58 -2.70 -3.99 6.47
N LEU A 59 -2.39 -2.81 7.01
CA LEU A 59 -1.03 -2.31 7.17
C LEU A 59 -0.89 -1.64 8.53
N GLU A 60 0.18 -1.95 9.22
CA GLU A 60 0.62 -1.22 10.39
C GLU A 60 1.55 -0.09 9.94
N ARG A 61 1.32 1.11 10.48
CA ARG A 61 2.12 2.30 10.19
C ARG A 61 2.45 2.95 11.54
N ASP A 62 3.67 2.69 12.00
CA ASP A 62 4.31 3.45 13.07
C ASP A 62 5.13 4.63 12.49
#